data_AF-A0A0N1L5U2-F1
#
_entry.id   AF-A0A0N1L5U2-F1
#
_cell.length_a   1.000
_cell.length_b   1.000
_cell.length_c   1.000
_cell.angle_alpha   90.00
_cell.angle_beta   90.00
_cell.angle_gamma   90.00
#
_symmetry.space_group_name_H-M   'P 1'
#
loop_
_entity.id
_entity.type
_entity.pdbx_description
1 polymer ?
#
loop_
_entity_poly.entity_id
_entity_poly.type
_entity_poly.pdbx_seq_one_letter_code
_entity_poly.pdbx_strand_id
1 'polypeptide(L)'
;MAPPVVLAAPLVLQQAERPEPAPAAEALPTPPSRPDPVIYPRNGQSAQQTEADRQDCNRWATTQPAALADASVFHRAVEACMDGRGYTMK
;
A
#
# COMPACT_ATOMS: atom_id res chain seq x y z
N MET A 1 -43.39 -54.89 -3.79
CA MET A 1 -44.05 -54.08 -2.75
C MET A 1 -42.98 -53.23 -2.08
N ALA A 2 -43.12 -51.90 -2.13
CA ALA A 2 -42.22 -50.89 -1.54
C ALA A 2 -42.54 -50.70 -0.02
N PRO A 3 -41.74 -49.99 0.82
CA PRO A 3 -41.25 -48.60 0.59
C PRO A 3 -39.74 -48.35 0.89
N PRO A 4 -39.21 -47.17 0.49
CA PRO A 4 -37.81 -46.79 0.71
C PRO A 4 -37.62 -46.20 2.12
N VAL A 5 -36.45 -46.42 2.72
CA VAL A 5 -36.03 -45.66 3.90
C VAL A 5 -34.86 -44.77 3.49
N VAL A 6 -35.14 -43.48 3.48
CA VAL A 6 -34.15 -42.40 3.40
C VAL A 6 -33.48 -42.32 4.77
N LEU A 7 -32.18 -42.56 4.84
CA LEU A 7 -31.37 -42.26 6.02
C LEU A 7 -30.26 -41.30 5.62
N ALA A 8 -30.27 -40.17 6.33
CA ALA A 8 -29.49 -38.96 6.14
C ALA A 8 -28.00 -39.23 5.87
N ALA A 9 -27.45 -38.48 4.91
CA ALA A 9 -26.00 -38.33 4.83
C ALA A 9 -25.49 -37.81 6.18
N PRO A 10 -24.44 -38.40 6.78
CA PRO A 10 -23.76 -37.74 7.88
C PRO A 10 -23.19 -36.44 7.34
N LEU A 11 -23.35 -35.34 8.09
CA LEU A 11 -22.49 -34.18 7.94
C LEU A 11 -21.05 -34.70 8.02
N VAL A 12 -20.39 -34.80 6.87
CA VAL A 12 -18.94 -34.96 6.85
C VAL A 12 -18.42 -33.64 7.42
N LEU A 13 -17.85 -33.73 8.63
CA LEU A 13 -17.06 -32.64 9.20
C LEU A 13 -15.97 -32.33 8.17
N GLN A 14 -16.13 -31.24 7.43
CA GLN A 14 -15.15 -30.78 6.45
C GLN A 14 -13.92 -30.37 7.27
N GLN A 15 -13.00 -31.32 7.43
CA GLN A 15 -11.67 -31.07 7.95
C GLN A 15 -11.11 -29.95 7.06
N ALA A 16 -10.63 -28.87 7.68
CA ALA A 16 -9.91 -27.85 6.95
C ALA A 16 -8.68 -28.52 6.36
N GLU A 17 -8.74 -28.85 5.06
CA GLU A 17 -7.55 -29.25 4.31
C GLU A 17 -6.55 -28.12 4.51
N ARG A 18 -5.52 -28.43 5.29
CA ARG A 18 -4.38 -27.55 5.51
C ARG A 18 -3.78 -27.35 4.11
N PRO A 19 -3.78 -26.12 3.56
CA PRO A 19 -3.33 -25.92 2.20
C PRO A 19 -1.89 -26.42 2.09
N GLU A 20 -1.67 -27.32 1.14
CA GLU A 20 -0.34 -27.78 0.77
C GLU A 20 0.52 -26.54 0.45
N PRO A 21 1.80 -26.51 0.85
CA PRO A 21 2.67 -25.39 0.49
C PRO A 21 2.75 -25.35 -1.03
N ALA A 22 2.09 -24.36 -1.63
CA ALA A 22 2.23 -24.07 -3.04
C ALA A 22 3.73 -23.93 -3.36
N PRO A 23 4.20 -24.40 -4.54
CA PRO A 23 5.58 -24.17 -4.95
C PRO A 23 5.86 -22.68 -4.83
N ALA A 24 6.97 -22.33 -4.17
CA ALA A 24 7.37 -20.96 -3.93
C ALA A 24 7.31 -20.20 -5.26
N ALA A 25 6.28 -19.37 -5.42
CA ALA A 25 6.23 -18.42 -6.50
C ALA A 25 7.49 -17.57 -6.36
N GLU A 26 8.37 -17.63 -7.36
CA GLU A 26 9.57 -16.81 -7.40
C GLU A 26 9.16 -15.37 -7.13
N ALA A 27 9.57 -14.83 -5.97
CA ALA A 27 9.27 -13.47 -5.61
C ALA A 27 9.92 -12.58 -6.66
N LEU A 28 9.11 -11.94 -7.50
CA LEU A 28 9.60 -10.92 -8.42
C LEU A 28 10.42 -9.92 -7.61
N PRO A 29 11.59 -9.48 -8.11
CA PRO A 29 12.44 -8.56 -7.38
C PRO A 29 11.65 -7.28 -7.06
N THR A 30 11.43 -7.02 -5.77
CA THR A 30 10.87 -5.75 -5.31
C THR A 30 11.87 -4.66 -5.67
N PRO A 31 11.46 -3.60 -6.41
CA PRO A 31 12.38 -2.52 -6.74
C PRO A 31 12.91 -1.88 -5.45
N PRO A 32 14.19 -1.45 -5.43
CA PRO A 32 14.77 -0.82 -4.25
C PRO A 32 13.99 0.44 -3.87
N SER A 33 13.70 0.60 -2.58
CA SER A 33 13.12 1.83 -2.05
C SER A 33 14.06 3.00 -2.34
N ARG A 34 13.51 4.11 -2.86
CA ARG A 34 14.27 5.32 -3.12
C ARG A 34 14.75 5.93 -1.78
N PRO A 35 15.95 6.54 -1.73
CA PRO A 35 16.38 7.32 -0.57
C PRO A 35 15.36 8.42 -0.26
N ASP A 36 15.26 8.81 1.01
CA ASP A 36 14.42 9.94 1.42
C ASP A 36 14.98 11.23 0.78
N PRO A 37 14.12 12.01 0.09
CA PRO A 37 14.55 13.21 -0.61
C PRO A 37 14.92 14.34 0.35
N VAL A 38 15.99 15.07 0.03
CA VAL A 38 16.40 16.26 0.79
C VAL A 38 15.56 17.46 0.37
N ILE A 39 14.90 18.11 1.33
CA ILE A 39 13.98 19.24 1.10
C ILE A 39 14.73 20.59 1.20
N TYR A 40 14.59 21.42 0.16
CA TYR A 40 15.16 22.76 0.08
C TYR A 40 14.05 23.82 -0.09
N PRO A 41 13.79 24.67 0.92
CA PRO A 41 12.85 25.79 0.82
C PRO A 41 13.29 26.82 -0.21
N ARG A 42 12.39 27.29 -1.10
CA ARG A 42 12.74 28.33 -2.09
C ARG A 42 12.45 29.76 -1.62
N ASN A 43 11.52 29.94 -0.69
CA ASN A 43 11.05 31.29 -0.28
C ASN A 43 11.23 31.56 1.22
N GLY A 44 12.25 30.96 1.84
CA GLY A 44 12.55 31.19 3.27
C GLY A 44 11.57 30.55 4.25
N GLN A 45 10.92 29.43 3.89
CA GLN A 45 10.06 28.70 4.82
C GLN A 45 10.85 28.28 6.06
N SER A 46 10.24 28.41 7.25
CA SER A 46 10.86 27.98 8.50
C SER A 46 10.88 26.45 8.61
N ALA A 47 11.69 25.90 9.51
CA ALA A 47 11.68 24.47 9.78
C ALA A 47 10.30 23.97 10.23
N GLN A 48 9.58 24.76 11.04
CA GLN A 48 8.24 24.42 11.49
C GLN A 48 7.22 24.42 10.35
N GLN A 49 7.32 25.39 9.43
CA GLN A 49 6.48 25.41 8.22
C GLN A 49 6.81 24.22 7.31
N THR A 50 8.09 23.91 7.14
CA THR A 50 8.54 22.77 6.33
C THR A 50 8.00 21.45 6.85
N GLU A 51 7.99 21.25 8.17
CA GLU A 51 7.40 20.07 8.79
C GLU A 51 5.89 20.00 8.56
N ALA A 52 5.17 21.11 8.78
CA ALA A 52 3.73 21.17 8.57
C ALA A 52 3.35 20.87 7.11
N ASP A 53 4.05 21.48 6.16
CA ASP A 53 3.86 21.26 4.73
C ASP A 53 4.14 19.80 4.34
N ARG A 54 5.19 19.19 4.93
CA ARG A 54 5.50 17.78 4.69
C ARG A 54 4.37 16.88 5.18
N GLN A 55 3.81 17.14 6.36
CA GLN A 55 2.69 16.35 6.90
C GLN A 55 1.43 16.50 6.05
N ASP A 56 1.10 17.74 5.66
CA ASP A 56 -0.02 18.03 4.76
C ASP A 56 0.13 17.31 3.41
N CYS A 57 1.32 17.38 2.80
CA CYS A 57 1.59 16.74 1.53
C CYS A 57 1.57 15.22 1.61
N ASN A 58 2.06 14.62 2.70
CA ASN A 58 1.90 13.19 2.94
C ASN A 58 0.43 12.80 3.05
N ARG A 59 -0.37 13.57 3.79
CA ARG A 59 -1.82 13.33 3.92
C ARG A 59 -2.55 13.51 2.60
N TRP A 60 -2.15 14.46 1.77
CA TRP A 60 -2.72 14.64 0.43
C TRP A 60 -2.30 13.53 -0.54
N ALA A 61 -1.06 13.04 -0.44
CA ALA A 61 -0.57 11.98 -1.30
C ALA A 61 -1.35 10.66 -1.12
N THR A 62 -1.85 10.36 0.08
CA THR A 62 -2.69 9.16 0.30
C THR A 62 -4.05 9.21 -0.39
N THR A 63 -4.51 10.39 -0.84
CA THR A 63 -5.76 10.53 -1.59
C THR A 63 -5.58 10.29 -3.08
N GLN A 64 -4.34 10.14 -3.56
CA GLN A 64 -4.09 9.91 -4.98
C GLN A 64 -4.48 8.48 -5.39
N PRO A 65 -4.97 8.29 -6.63
CA PRO A 65 -5.29 6.97 -7.16
C PRO A 65 -4.08 6.04 -7.07
N ALA A 66 -4.29 4.82 -6.58
CA ALA A 66 -3.26 3.79 -6.39
C ALA A 66 -2.11 4.14 -5.43
N ALA A 67 -2.11 5.30 -4.73
CA ALA A 67 -1.03 5.64 -3.80
C ALA A 67 -0.86 4.65 -2.64
N LEU A 68 -1.96 4.02 -2.20
CA LEU A 68 -1.92 2.99 -1.16
C LEU A 68 -1.44 1.63 -1.68
N ALA A 69 -1.52 1.39 -2.99
CA ALA A 69 -1.10 0.14 -3.63
C ALA A 69 0.31 0.23 -4.23
N ASP A 70 0.78 1.45 -4.53
CA ASP A 70 2.07 1.72 -5.17
C ASP A 70 2.76 2.91 -4.50
N ALA A 71 3.81 2.60 -3.73
CA ALA A 71 4.61 3.60 -3.03
C ALA A 71 5.27 4.61 -3.98
N SER A 72 5.55 4.25 -5.23
CA SER A 72 6.12 5.16 -6.22
C SER A 72 5.11 6.25 -6.63
N VAL A 73 3.81 5.94 -6.62
CA VAL A 73 2.74 6.93 -6.85
C VAL A 73 2.66 7.88 -5.67
N PHE A 74 2.70 7.35 -4.44
CA PHE A 74 2.74 8.17 -3.23
C PHE A 74 3.94 9.12 -3.22
N HIS A 75 5.16 8.64 -3.46
CA HIS A 75 6.36 9.48 -3.46
C HIS A 75 6.29 10.59 -4.51
N ARG A 76 5.86 10.28 -5.74
CA ARG A 76 5.67 11.30 -6.79
C ARG A 76 4.61 12.34 -6.42
N ALA A 77 3.54 11.92 -5.74
CA ALA A 77 2.53 12.84 -5.26
C ALA A 77 3.08 13.78 -4.19
N VAL A 78 3.84 13.26 -3.22
CA VAL A 78 4.51 14.10 -2.21
C VAL A 78 5.45 15.10 -2.89
N GLU A 79 6.28 14.65 -3.83
CA GLU A 79 7.20 15.50 -4.60
C GLU A 79 6.46 16.65 -5.31
N ALA A 80 5.36 16.34 -6.01
CA ALA A 80 4.57 17.34 -6.71
C ALA A 80 3.89 18.35 -5.75
N CYS A 81 3.37 17.87 -4.63
CA CYS A 81 2.76 18.74 -3.62
C CYS A 81 3.77 19.70 -3.01
N MET A 82 4.95 19.20 -2.65
CA MET A 82 6.03 19.99 -2.08
C MET A 82 6.60 20.99 -3.09
N ASP A 83 6.76 20.60 -4.37
CA ASP A 83 7.17 21.53 -5.43
C ASP A 83 6.16 22.69 -5.56
N GLY A 84 4.86 22.39 -5.62
CA GLY A 84 3.81 23.41 -5.68
C GLY A 84 3.79 24.37 -4.49
N ARG A 85 4.27 23.95 -3.32
CA ARG A 85 4.42 24.79 -2.12
C ARG A 85 5.72 25.60 -2.08
N GLY A 86 6.59 25.43 -3.06
CA GLY A 86 7.85 26.16 -3.16
C GLY A 86 9.05 25.44 -2.57
N TYR A 87 9.00 24.11 -2.42
CA TYR A 87 10.18 23.32 -2.07
C TYR A 87 10.85 22.74 -3.31
N THR A 88 12.15 22.46 -3.23
CA THR A 88 12.86 21.59 -4.18
C THR A 88 13.26 20.32 -3.45
N MET A 89 13.02 19.16 -4.05
CA MET A 89 13.38 17.86 -3.48
C MET A 89 14.49 17.24 -4.34
N LYS A 90 15.56 16.72 -3.71
CA LYS A 90 16.72 16.12 -4.38
C LYS A 90 17.11 14.77 -3.79
#